data_AF-A0A7W6WYR3-F1
#
_entry.id   AF-A0A7W6WYR3-F1
#
_cell.length_a   1.000
_cell.length_b   1.000
_cell.length_c   1.000
_cell.angle_alpha   90.00
_cell.angle_beta   90.00
_cell.angle_gamma   90.00
#
_symmetry.space_group_name_H-M   'P 1'
#
loop_
_entity.id
_entity.type
_entity.pdbx_description
1 polymer ?
#
loop_
_entity_poly.entity_id
_entity_poly.type
_entity_poly.pdbx_seq_one_letter_code
_entity_poly.pdbx_strand_id
1 'polypeptide(L)'
;MIEVLRSAASVLRGLKVYGHSDNVGVLVPRHIDTTVLEQSLSDAFTAHPAGPFILTTSGSRLLSQPSRFLGYDFVKPMGQNARADAPNVDGREAVFCGDILTAESMAELKMVRHKFLGYCAAFRLSNDVREMQARLVSLFDAEVHYRQRVAQEQAR
;
A
#
# COMPACT_ATOMS: atom_id res chain seq x y z
N MET A 1 -0.08 -8.64 16.54
CA MET A 1 -1.38 -8.67 15.85
C MET A 1 -1.95 -10.09 15.65
N ILE A 2 -1.16 -11.01 15.08
CA ILE A 2 -1.61 -12.37 14.76
C ILE A 2 -2.11 -13.17 15.97
N GLU A 3 -1.51 -12.97 17.16
CA GLU A 3 -1.89 -13.70 18.38
C GLU A 3 -3.30 -13.33 18.88
N VAL A 4 -3.66 -12.04 18.79
CA VAL A 4 -5.02 -11.57 19.09
C VAL A 4 -6.04 -12.13 18.10
N LEU A 5 -5.68 -12.20 16.81
CA LEU A 5 -6.57 -12.82 15.81
C LEU A 5 -6.74 -14.32 16.06
N ARG A 6 -5.74 -14.99 16.66
CA ARG A 6 -5.86 -16.39 17.09
C ARG A 6 -6.78 -16.53 18.31
N SER A 7 -6.78 -15.61 19.26
CA SER A 7 -7.74 -15.66 20.38
C SER A 7 -9.19 -15.44 19.93
N ALA A 8 -9.39 -14.70 18.83
CA ALA A 8 -10.69 -14.51 18.17
C ALA A 8 -11.03 -15.60 17.11
N ALA A 9 -10.28 -16.69 17.03
CA ALA A 9 -10.38 -17.65 15.91
C ALA A 9 -11.74 -18.34 15.78
N SER A 10 -12.50 -18.48 16.87
CA SER A 10 -13.86 -19.06 16.84
C SER A 10 -14.81 -18.22 16.01
N VAL A 11 -14.77 -16.89 16.16
CA VAL A 11 -15.64 -15.94 15.45
C VAL A 11 -15.16 -15.69 14.03
N LEU A 12 -13.85 -15.79 13.80
CA LEU A 12 -13.24 -15.66 12.46
C LEU A 12 -13.30 -16.94 11.62
N ARG A 13 -13.85 -18.04 12.16
CA ARG A 13 -13.86 -19.34 11.48
C ARG A 13 -14.63 -19.25 10.16
N GLY A 14 -13.96 -19.64 9.07
CA GLY A 14 -14.54 -19.62 7.72
C GLY A 14 -14.54 -18.25 7.04
N LEU A 15 -14.07 -17.20 7.71
CA LEU A 15 -13.89 -15.88 7.12
C LEU A 15 -12.49 -15.75 6.51
N LYS A 16 -12.37 -14.94 5.45
CA LYS A 16 -11.05 -14.56 4.93
C LYS A 16 -10.57 -13.32 5.68
N VAL A 17 -9.46 -13.48 6.40
CA VAL A 17 -8.83 -12.42 7.18
C VAL A 17 -7.52 -12.02 6.51
N TYR A 18 -7.33 -10.73 6.32
CA TYR A 18 -6.10 -10.13 5.82
C TYR A 18 -5.51 -9.26 6.93
N GLY A 19 -4.23 -9.46 7.22
CA GLY A 19 -3.52 -8.67 8.23
C GLY A 19 -2.22 -8.14 7.66
N HIS A 20 -1.92 -6.87 7.95
CA HIS A 20 -0.62 -6.28 7.68
C HIS A 20 -0.28 -5.28 8.78
N SER A 21 0.76 -5.56 9.55
CA SER A 21 1.15 -4.78 10.74
C SER A 21 -0.02 -4.60 11.72
N ASP A 22 -0.55 -3.38 11.81
CA ASP A 22 -1.64 -2.89 12.66
C ASP A 22 -3.00 -2.83 11.94
N ASN A 23 -3.03 -3.15 10.64
CA ASN A 23 -4.24 -3.13 9.83
C ASN A 23 -4.81 -4.54 9.68
N VAL A 24 -6.12 -4.70 9.90
CA VAL A 24 -6.85 -5.95 9.72
C VAL A 24 -8.07 -5.70 8.83
N GLY A 25 -8.27 -6.55 7.83
CA GLY A 25 -9.44 -6.57 6.97
C GLY A 25 -10.08 -7.96 6.99
N VAL A 26 -11.41 -8.02 7.01
CA VAL A 26 -12.17 -9.28 7.02
C VAL A 26 -13.19 -9.27 5.90
N LEU A 27 -13.22 -10.32 5.08
CA LEU A 27 -14.31 -10.53 4.13
C LEU A 27 -15.41 -11.33 4.78
N VAL A 28 -16.58 -10.70 4.85
CA VAL A 28 -17.75 -11.22 5.53
C VAL A 28 -18.84 -11.52 4.50
N PRO A 29 -19.33 -12.77 4.41
CA PRO A 29 -20.54 -13.09 3.66
C PRO A 29 -21.74 -12.24 4.09
N ARG A 30 -22.61 -11.87 3.16
CA ARG A 30 -23.76 -10.96 3.40
C ARG A 30 -24.74 -11.42 4.48
N HIS A 31 -24.77 -12.71 4.81
CA HIS A 31 -25.70 -13.29 5.80
C HIS A 31 -25.15 -13.24 7.23
N ILE A 32 -23.88 -12.88 7.43
CA ILE A 32 -23.28 -12.78 8.75
C ILE A 32 -23.47 -11.36 9.28
N ASP A 33 -23.91 -11.25 10.53
CA ASP A 33 -24.04 -9.98 11.24
C ASP A 33 -22.64 -9.42 11.57
N THR A 34 -22.28 -8.33 10.90
CA THR A 34 -20.99 -7.67 11.09
C THR A 34 -20.88 -7.00 12.46
N THR A 35 -22.00 -6.64 13.10
CA THR A 35 -22.01 -5.99 14.41
C THR A 35 -21.50 -6.93 15.50
N VAL A 36 -21.95 -8.19 15.46
CA VAL A 36 -21.50 -9.23 16.39
C VAL A 36 -20.02 -9.55 16.18
N LEU A 37 -19.57 -9.57 14.92
CA LEU A 37 -18.17 -9.78 14.58
C LEU A 37 -17.28 -8.63 15.09
N GLU A 38 -17.68 -7.38 14.86
CA GLU A 38 -16.96 -6.18 15.32
C GLU A 38 -16.84 -6.17 16.85
N GLN A 39 -17.94 -6.45 17.56
CA GLN A 39 -17.92 -6.54 19.03
C GLN A 39 -16.99 -7.64 19.53
N SER A 40 -17.07 -8.84 18.94
CA SER A 40 -16.22 -9.97 19.36
C SER A 40 -14.73 -9.68 19.14
N LEU A 41 -14.39 -9.00 18.05
CA LEU A 41 -13.03 -8.55 17.80
C LEU A 41 -12.61 -7.48 18.80
N SER A 42 -13.48 -6.52 19.09
CA SER A 42 -13.22 -5.52 20.13
C SER A 42 -12.90 -6.17 21.47
N ASP A 43 -13.73 -7.11 21.92
CA ASP A 43 -13.56 -7.82 23.19
C ASP A 43 -12.25 -8.61 23.21
N ALA A 44 -11.93 -9.33 22.12
CA ALA A 44 -10.70 -10.11 22.02
C ALA A 44 -9.43 -9.26 22.09
N PHE A 45 -9.45 -8.07 21.48
CA PHE A 45 -8.33 -7.14 21.55
C PHE A 45 -8.24 -6.47 22.93
N THR A 46 -9.35 -6.02 23.51
CA THR A 46 -9.36 -5.41 24.84
C THR A 46 -8.88 -6.39 25.92
N ALA A 47 -9.25 -7.66 25.82
CA ALA A 47 -8.86 -8.68 26.80
C ALA A 47 -7.43 -9.24 26.61
N HIS A 48 -6.72 -8.87 25.53
CA HIS A 48 -5.45 -9.51 25.21
C HIS A 48 -4.30 -9.00 26.11
N PRO A 49 -3.47 -9.88 26.71
CA PRO A 49 -2.41 -9.48 27.65
C PRO A 49 -1.32 -8.56 27.06
N ALA A 50 -1.16 -8.56 25.74
CA ALA A 50 -0.15 -7.75 25.05
C ALA A 50 -0.42 -6.24 25.09
N GLY A 51 -1.58 -5.80 25.61
CA GLY A 51 -1.80 -4.42 26.00
C GLY A 51 -3.16 -3.87 25.56
N PRO A 52 -3.50 -2.65 26.02
CA PRO A 52 -4.70 -1.99 25.55
C PRO A 52 -4.49 -1.58 24.09
N PHE A 53 -5.24 -2.22 23.19
CA PHE A 53 -5.30 -1.81 21.79
C PHE A 53 -6.36 -0.73 21.64
N ILE A 54 -6.00 0.40 20.99
CA ILE A 54 -6.98 1.39 20.56
C ILE A 54 -7.44 1.00 19.17
N LEU A 55 -8.69 0.56 19.06
CA LEU A 55 -9.27 0.13 17.80
C LEU A 55 -9.99 1.29 17.11
N THR A 56 -9.74 1.43 15.81
CA THR A 56 -10.54 2.29 14.93
C THR A 56 -11.19 1.41 13.87
N THR A 57 -12.52 1.41 13.81
CA THR A 57 -13.27 0.67 12.79
C THR A 57 -13.74 1.62 11.69
N SER A 58 -13.63 1.18 10.43
CA SER A 58 -14.11 1.94 9.27
C SER A 58 -15.56 1.63 8.88
N GLY A 59 -16.23 0.78 9.68
CA GLY A 59 -17.53 0.17 9.43
C GLY A 59 -17.50 -0.88 8.33
N SER A 60 -18.55 -1.70 8.28
CA SER A 60 -18.75 -2.65 7.19
C SER A 60 -19.12 -1.92 5.88
N ARG A 61 -18.58 -2.41 4.77
CA ARG A 61 -18.82 -1.86 3.42
C ARG A 61 -19.04 -2.97 2.42
N LEU A 62 -19.89 -2.73 1.44
CA LEU A 62 -20.06 -3.67 0.34
C LEU A 62 -18.83 -3.59 -0.57
N LEU A 63 -18.38 -4.74 -1.12
CA LEU A 63 -17.27 -4.77 -2.08
C LEU A 63 -17.53 -3.95 -3.36
N SER A 64 -18.80 -3.67 -3.66
CA SER A 64 -19.18 -2.80 -4.78
C SER A 64 -19.01 -1.31 -4.48
N GLN A 65 -18.82 -0.94 -3.21
CA GLN A 65 -18.59 0.43 -2.78
C GLN A 65 -17.07 0.68 -2.71
N PRO A 66 -16.62 1.90 -3.02
CA PRO A 66 -15.25 2.29 -2.78
C PRO A 66 -14.86 2.10 -1.30
N SER A 67 -13.70 1.50 -1.07
CA SER A 67 -13.16 1.27 0.28
C SER A 67 -11.65 1.48 0.28
N ARG A 68 -11.10 1.93 1.42
CA ARG A 68 -9.67 2.12 1.58
C ARG A 68 -9.09 1.06 2.50
N PHE A 69 -8.03 0.38 2.07
CA PHE A 69 -7.31 -0.60 2.90
C PHE A 69 -5.83 -0.64 2.52
N LEU A 70 -4.94 -0.63 3.52
CA LEU A 70 -3.47 -0.58 3.31
C LEU A 70 -3.01 0.54 2.38
N GLY A 71 -3.68 1.69 2.45
CA GLY A 71 -3.41 2.84 1.60
C GLY A 71 -3.91 2.74 0.15
N TYR A 72 -4.47 1.60 -0.27
CA TYR A 72 -5.13 1.47 -1.57
C TYR A 72 -6.60 1.88 -1.49
N ASP A 73 -7.10 2.47 -2.57
CA ASP A 73 -8.52 2.62 -2.82
C ASP A 73 -9.01 1.44 -3.69
N PHE A 74 -9.81 0.56 -3.09
CA PHE A 74 -10.38 -0.61 -3.76
C PHE A 74 -11.76 -0.29 -4.32
N VAL A 75 -11.98 -0.65 -5.59
CA VAL A 75 -13.27 -0.50 -6.26
C VAL A 75 -13.58 -1.76 -7.07
N LYS A 76 -14.79 -2.31 -6.92
CA LYS A 76 -15.34 -3.33 -7.84
C LYS A 76 -16.68 -2.85 -8.41
N PRO A 77 -16.67 -2.06 -9.50
CA PRO A 77 -17.89 -1.62 -10.16
C PRO A 77 -18.70 -2.82 -10.67
N MET A 78 -20.03 -2.69 -10.77
CA MET A 78 -20.85 -3.74 -11.38
C MET A 78 -20.43 -3.98 -12.83
N GLY A 79 -20.22 -5.24 -13.19
CA GLY A 79 -19.83 -5.64 -14.55
C GLY A 79 -18.37 -5.36 -14.92
N GLN A 80 -17.53 -4.90 -13.97
CA GLN A 80 -16.11 -4.64 -14.22
C GLN A 80 -15.20 -5.47 -13.30
N ASN A 81 -13.93 -5.56 -13.69
CA ASN A 81 -12.90 -6.16 -12.86
C ASN A 81 -12.63 -5.30 -11.61
N ALA A 82 -12.27 -5.96 -10.52
CA ALA A 82 -11.82 -5.26 -9.31
C ALA A 82 -10.52 -4.51 -9.59
N ARG A 83 -10.38 -3.32 -9.00
CA ARG A 83 -9.22 -2.44 -9.12
C ARG A 83 -8.74 -2.03 -7.73
N ALA A 84 -7.44 -1.74 -7.65
CA ALA A 84 -6.77 -1.26 -6.45
C ALA A 84 -5.92 -0.05 -6.86
N ASP A 85 -6.39 1.14 -6.53
CA ASP A 85 -5.80 2.38 -6.97
C ASP A 85 -4.90 2.94 -5.87
N ALA A 86 -3.73 3.44 -6.24
CA ALA A 86 -2.84 4.10 -5.30
C ALA A 86 -3.21 5.59 -5.19
N PRO A 87 -3.00 6.22 -4.03
CA PRO A 87 -3.40 7.60 -3.83
C PRO A 87 -2.42 8.55 -4.56
N ASN A 88 -2.99 9.49 -5.32
CA ASN A 88 -2.27 10.61 -5.94
C ASN A 88 -1.04 10.18 -6.76
N VAL A 89 -1.22 9.23 -7.68
CA VAL A 89 -0.12 8.72 -8.52
C VAL A 89 0.53 9.82 -9.35
N ASP A 90 -0.26 10.65 -10.03
CA ASP A 90 0.26 11.74 -10.87
C ASP A 90 1.11 12.74 -10.08
N GLY A 91 0.64 13.13 -8.89
CA GLY A 91 1.39 14.02 -8.01
C GLY A 91 2.69 13.38 -7.50
N ARG A 92 2.69 12.06 -7.26
CA ARG A 92 3.90 11.31 -6.89
C ARG A 92 4.88 11.18 -8.05
N GLU A 93 4.39 10.94 -9.26
CA GLU A 93 5.20 10.90 -10.48
C GLU A 93 5.92 12.24 -10.69
N ALA A 94 5.20 13.36 -10.59
CA ALA A 94 5.77 14.70 -10.72
C ALA A 94 6.88 14.97 -9.67
N VAL A 95 6.67 14.54 -8.42
CA VAL A 95 7.69 14.66 -7.36
C VAL A 95 8.93 13.83 -7.69
N PHE A 96 8.77 12.57 -8.09
CA PHE A 96 9.92 11.73 -8.44
C PHE A 96 10.67 12.25 -9.67
N CYS A 97 9.97 12.74 -10.70
CA CYS A 97 10.59 13.43 -11.83
C CYS A 97 11.42 14.63 -11.37
N GLY A 98 10.84 15.48 -10.51
CA GLY A 98 11.54 16.62 -9.93
C GLY A 98 12.81 16.21 -9.21
N ASP A 99 12.71 15.26 -8.27
CA ASP A 99 13.83 14.74 -7.49
C ASP A 99 14.94 14.12 -8.36
N ILE A 100 14.59 13.45 -9.47
CA ILE A 100 15.56 12.89 -10.41
C ILE A 100 16.35 14.01 -11.10
N LEU A 101 15.64 15.02 -11.60
CA LEU A 101 16.23 16.12 -12.36
C LEU A 101 17.04 17.08 -11.48
N THR A 102 16.68 17.22 -10.20
CA THR A 102 17.32 18.16 -9.27
C THR A 102 18.39 17.52 -8.39
N ALA A 103 18.55 16.19 -8.39
CA ALA A 103 19.60 15.53 -7.63
C ALA A 103 20.98 16.09 -8.00
N GLU A 104 21.77 16.54 -7.05
CA GLU A 104 23.07 17.18 -7.28
C GLU A 104 24.21 16.16 -7.39
N SER A 105 23.99 14.94 -6.87
CA SER A 105 25.00 13.89 -6.83
C SER A 105 24.49 12.51 -7.21
N MET A 106 25.42 11.61 -7.56
CA MET A 106 25.11 10.19 -7.78
C MET A 106 24.59 9.49 -6.51
N ALA A 107 24.98 9.97 -5.33
CA ALA A 107 24.48 9.42 -4.06
C ALA A 107 23.00 9.78 -3.86
N GLU A 108 22.64 11.05 -4.11
CA GLU A 108 21.26 11.50 -4.07
C GLU A 108 20.40 10.79 -5.09
N LEU A 109 20.85 10.68 -6.35
CA LEU A 109 20.10 9.97 -7.39
C LEU A 109 19.81 8.52 -7.00
N LYS A 110 20.77 7.82 -6.36
CA LYS A 110 20.56 6.48 -5.81
C LYS A 110 19.52 6.46 -4.68
N MET A 111 19.53 7.46 -3.81
CA MET A 111 18.52 7.58 -2.73
C MET A 111 17.12 7.83 -3.30
N VAL A 112 16.99 8.70 -4.31
CA VAL A 112 15.71 8.94 -5.00
C VAL A 112 15.22 7.64 -5.64
N ARG A 113 16.10 6.89 -6.31
CA ARG A 113 15.76 5.57 -6.87
C ARG A 113 15.29 4.58 -5.81
N HIS A 114 15.95 4.54 -4.66
CA HIS A 114 15.54 3.67 -3.56
C HIS A 114 14.16 4.04 -3.00
N LYS A 115 13.89 5.33 -2.78
CA LYS A 115 12.57 5.82 -2.34
C LYS A 115 11.48 5.46 -3.35
N PHE A 116 11.76 5.65 -4.64
CA PHE A 116 10.86 5.31 -5.72
C PHE A 116 10.51 3.81 -5.76
N LEU A 117 11.52 2.95 -5.70
CA LEU A 117 11.30 1.50 -5.67
C LEU A 117 10.54 1.05 -4.42
N GLY A 118 10.79 1.70 -3.27
CA GLY A 118 10.02 1.49 -2.06
C GLY A 118 8.53 1.83 -2.23
N TYR A 119 8.22 2.95 -2.89
CA TYR A 119 6.85 3.34 -3.22
C TYR A 119 6.19 2.32 -4.18
N CYS A 120 6.87 1.92 -5.25
CA CYS A 120 6.36 0.90 -6.18
C CYS A 120 6.09 -0.44 -5.47
N ALA A 121 6.96 -0.85 -4.55
CA ALA A 121 6.78 -2.07 -3.77
C ALA A 121 5.56 -1.99 -2.83
N ALA A 122 5.35 -0.84 -2.19
CA ALA A 122 4.18 -0.60 -1.34
C ALA A 122 2.87 -0.65 -2.14
N PHE A 123 2.87 -0.11 -3.36
CA PHE A 123 1.69 0.04 -4.22
C PHE A 123 1.61 -0.93 -5.41
N ARG A 124 2.22 -2.11 -5.31
CA ARG A 124 2.36 -3.11 -6.40
C ARG A 124 1.05 -3.58 -7.07
N LEU A 125 -0.10 -3.42 -6.41
CA LEU A 125 -1.40 -3.82 -6.97
C LEU A 125 -1.98 -2.77 -7.94
N SER A 126 -1.50 -1.53 -7.87
CA SER A 126 -1.97 -0.45 -8.73
C SER A 126 -1.34 -0.53 -10.12
N ASN A 127 -2.20 -0.51 -11.15
CA ASN A 127 -1.76 -0.50 -12.54
C ASN A 127 -0.97 0.77 -12.85
N ASP A 128 -1.49 1.92 -12.43
CA ASP A 128 -0.89 3.24 -12.67
C ASP A 128 0.52 3.32 -12.06
N VAL A 129 0.72 2.74 -10.87
CA VAL A 129 2.06 2.67 -10.25
C VAL A 129 3.02 1.80 -11.05
N ARG A 130 2.55 0.70 -11.66
CA ARG A 130 3.40 -0.13 -12.55
C ARG A 130 3.73 0.59 -13.85
N GLU A 131 2.79 1.35 -14.40
CA GLU A 131 3.03 2.16 -15.60
C GLU A 131 4.03 3.29 -15.31
N MET A 132 3.84 4.01 -14.20
CA MET A 132 4.81 4.98 -13.69
C MET A 132 6.19 4.32 -13.46
N GLN A 133 6.21 3.09 -12.91
CA GLN A 133 7.44 2.32 -12.73
C GLN A 133 8.22 2.17 -14.04
N ALA A 134 7.55 1.72 -15.09
CA ALA A 134 8.16 1.52 -16.41
C ALA A 134 8.72 2.83 -17.00
N ARG A 135 8.00 3.95 -16.84
CA ARG A 135 8.42 5.27 -17.33
C ARG A 135 9.65 5.80 -16.58
N LEU A 136 9.59 5.86 -15.24
CA LEU A 136 10.66 6.51 -14.47
C LEU A 136 11.92 5.67 -14.35
N VAL A 137 11.85 4.34 -14.42
CA VAL A 137 13.08 3.51 -14.51
C VAL A 137 13.91 3.91 -15.73
N SER A 138 13.27 4.15 -16.87
CA SER A 138 13.95 4.58 -18.09
C SER A 138 14.60 5.96 -17.91
N LEU A 139 13.94 6.88 -17.20
CA LEU A 139 14.49 8.20 -16.88
C LEU A 139 15.71 8.10 -15.94
N PHE A 140 15.64 7.26 -14.90
CA PHE A 140 16.77 7.02 -14.00
C PHE A 140 17.99 6.50 -14.77
N ASP A 141 17.80 5.51 -15.65
CA ASP A 141 18.90 4.92 -16.39
C ASP A 141 19.55 5.94 -17.36
N ALA A 142 18.73 6.76 -18.02
CA ALA A 142 19.20 7.85 -18.88
C ALA A 142 20.05 8.88 -18.10
N GLU A 143 19.58 9.29 -16.92
CA GLU A 143 20.27 10.28 -16.09
C GLU A 143 21.60 9.74 -15.53
N VAL A 144 21.64 8.46 -15.12
CA VAL A 144 22.87 7.79 -14.71
C VAL A 144 23.89 7.78 -15.84
N HIS A 145 23.48 7.41 -17.06
CA HIS A 145 24.36 7.41 -18.23
C HIS A 145 24.86 8.81 -18.59
N TYR A 146 24.00 9.82 -18.51
CA TYR A 146 24.40 11.21 -18.75
C TYR A 146 25.51 11.66 -17.80
N ARG A 147 25.32 11.49 -16.48
CA ARG A 147 26.30 11.91 -15.48
C ARG A 147 27.63 11.18 -15.57
N GLN A 148 27.59 9.88 -15.88
CA GLN A 148 28.81 9.10 -16.09
C GLN A 148 29.63 9.61 -17.27
N ARG A 149 28.99 10.00 -18.39
CA ARG A 149 29.68 10.60 -19.54
C ARG A 149 30.31 11.94 -19.19
N VAL A 150 29.56 12.84 -18.54
CA VAL A 150 30.07 14.15 -18.12
C VAL A 150 31.28 14.01 -17.19
N ALA A 151 31.22 13.09 -16.23
CA ALA A 151 32.35 12.84 -15.32
C ALA A 151 33.60 12.30 -16.05
N GLN A 152 33.42 11.46 -17.08
CA GLN A 152 34.54 10.96 -17.89
C GLN A 152 35.16 12.05 -18.77
N GLU A 153 34.36 12.97 -19.30
CA GLU A 153 34.83 14.11 -20.10
C GLU A 153 35.61 15.12 -19.24
N GLN A 154 35.17 15.37 -18.00
CA GLN A 154 35.85 16.27 -17.07
C GLN A 154 37.17 15.72 -16.51
N ALA A 155 37.38 14.40 -16.59
CA ALA A 155 38.60 13.74 -16.09
C ALA A 155 39.72 13.65 -17.15
N ARG A 156 39.48 14.12 -18.37
CA ARG A 156 40.43 14.15 -19.49
C ARG A 156 41.05 15.53 -19.64
#